data_AF-A0A950I4K4-F1
#
_entry.id   AF-A0A950I4K4-F1
#
_cell.length_a   1.000
_cell.length_b   1.000
_cell.length_c   1.000
_cell.angle_alpha   90.00
_cell.angle_beta   90.00
_cell.angle_gamma   90.00
#
_symmetry.space_group_name_H-M   'P 1'
#
loop_
_entity.id
_entity.type
_entity.pdbx_description
1 polymer ?
#
loop_
_entity_poly.entity_id
_entity_poly.type
_entity_poly.pdbx_seq_one_letter_code
_entity_poly.pdbx_strand_id
1 'polypeptide(L)' 'NQPLDETCACYACRNFSRAYLHHLHRAGEILGARLNTIHNLHYYLQIMQEMRDAIDAGQFQAFAIRFHAERSRGV' A
#
# COMPACT_ATOMS: atom_id res chain seq x y z
N ASN A 1 -5.81 -1.76 16.91
CA ASN A 1 -6.45 -2.43 15.76
C ASN A 1 -6.41 -1.62 14.47
N GLN A 2 -5.37 -0.81 14.21
CA GLN A 2 -5.24 -0.14 12.91
C GLN A 2 -4.64 -1.09 11.86
N PRO A 3 -5.07 -0.99 10.59
CA PRO A 3 -4.47 -1.74 9.49
C PRO A 3 -3.05 -1.22 9.18
N LEU A 4 -2.37 -1.88 8.25
CA LEU A 4 -1.06 -1.44 7.74
C LEU A 4 -1.17 -0.09 7.01
N ASP A 5 -2.23 0.09 6.22
CA ASP A 5 -2.57 1.32 5.51
C ASP A 5 -4.10 1.45 5.50
N GLU A 6 -4.61 2.60 5.96
CA GLU A 6 -6.05 2.87 6.09
C GLU A 6 -6.73 3.14 4.73
N THR A 7 -5.95 3.49 3.71
CA THR A 7 -6.43 3.75 2.34
C THR A 7 -6.37 2.51 1.45
N CYS A 8 -5.74 1.42 1.90
CA CYS A 8 -5.52 0.22 1.12
C CYS A 8 -6.65 -0.82 1.29
N ALA A 9 -7.24 -1.26 0.17
CA ALA A 9 -8.32 -2.26 0.15
C ALA A 9 -7.84 -3.72 0.04
N CYS A 10 -6.53 -3.99 0.16
CA CYS A 10 -5.99 -5.36 0.01
C CYS A 10 -6.48 -6.31 1.11
N TYR A 11 -6.34 -7.62 0.89
CA TYR A 11 -6.73 -8.64 1.88
C TYR A 11 -6.01 -8.45 3.24
N ALA A 12 -4.73 -8.06 3.24
CA ALA A 12 -4.00 -7.82 4.49
C ALA A 12 -4.59 -6.66 5.30
N CYS A 13 -4.77 -5.48 4.67
CA CYS A 13 -5.29 -4.29 5.34
C CYS A 13 -6.75 -4.42 5.80
N ARG A 14 -7.58 -5.20 5.10
CA ARG A 14 -8.99 -5.38 5.51
C ARG A 14 -9.18 -6.34 6.69
N ASN A 15 -8.25 -7.26 6.92
CA ASN A 15 -8.47 -8.38 7.84
C ASN A 15 -7.49 -8.42 9.01
N PHE A 16 -6.35 -7.73 8.93
CA PHE A 16 -5.29 -7.83 9.93
C PHE A 16 -4.81 -6.46 10.38
N SER A 17 -4.44 -6.37 11.66
CA SER A 17 -3.86 -5.16 12.23
C SER A 17 -2.35 -5.11 12.00
N ARG A 18 -1.80 -3.89 12.00
CA ARG A 18 -0.36 -3.62 11.99
C ARG A 18 0.37 -4.32 13.14
N ALA A 19 -0.25 -4.35 14.32
CA ALA A 19 0.30 -5.03 15.49
C ALA A 19 0.40 -6.55 15.28
N TYR A 20 -0.59 -7.16 14.65
CA TYR A 20 -0.56 -8.59 14.34
C TYR A 20 0.51 -8.93 13.28
N LEU A 21 0.64 -8.11 12.24
CA LEU A 21 1.73 -8.22 11.27
C LEU A 21 3.12 -8.12 11.92
N HIS A 22 3.28 -7.16 12.84
CA HIS A 22 4.52 -7.01 13.62
C HIS A 22 4.82 -8.25 14.47
N HIS A 23 3.81 -8.81 15.13
CA HIS A 23 3.94 -10.06 15.87
C HIS A 23 4.40 -11.22 14.98
N LEU A 24 3.73 -11.45 13.83
CA LEU A 24 4.10 -12.51 12.89
C LEU A 24 5.55 -12.37 12.41
N HIS A 25 5.97 -11.13 12.11
CA HIS A 25 7.34 -10.85 11.70
C HIS A 25 8.35 -11.19 12.80
N ARG A 26 8.08 -10.79 14.05
CA ARG A 26 8.94 -11.12 15.20
C ARG A 26 8.98 -12.60 15.53
N ALA A 27 7.90 -13.33 15.26
CA ALA A 27 7.82 -14.77 15.46
C ALA A 27 8.51 -15.58 14.33
N GLY A 28 8.91 -14.94 13.22
CA GLY A 28 9.49 -15.63 12.07
C GLY A 28 8.45 -16.41 11.24
N GLU A 29 7.18 -16.06 11.38
CA GLU A 29 6.07 -16.77 10.72
C GLU A 29 5.95 -16.40 9.24
N ILE A 30 5.89 -17.41 8.35
CA ILE A 30 5.79 -17.21 6.90
C ILE A 30 4.52 -16.43 6.50
N LEU A 31 3.48 -16.50 7.31
CA LEU A 31 2.24 -15.74 7.09
C LEU A 31 2.52 -14.22 7.05
N GLY A 32 3.44 -13.73 7.88
CA GLY A 32 3.83 -12.31 7.89
C GLY A 32 4.39 -11.88 6.54
N ALA A 33 5.29 -12.68 5.96
CA ALA A 33 5.85 -12.44 4.64
C ALA A 33 4.76 -12.47 3.54
N ARG A 34 3.84 -13.44 3.60
CA ARG A 34 2.73 -13.54 2.64
C ARG A 34 1.81 -12.33 2.67
N LEU A 35 1.41 -11.88 3.85
CA LEU A 35 0.53 -10.72 4.00
C LEU A 35 1.20 -9.42 3.54
N ASN A 36 2.50 -9.24 3.85
CA ASN A 36 3.28 -8.11 3.35
C ASN A 36 3.40 -8.12 1.83
N THR A 37 3.64 -9.29 1.22
CA THR A 37 3.67 -9.42 -0.25
C THR A 37 2.32 -9.06 -0.88
N ILE A 38 1.21 -9.50 -0.29
CA ILE A 38 -0.14 -9.13 -0.77
C ILE A 38 -0.34 -7.62 -0.74
N HIS A 39 0.00 -6.96 0.38
CA HIS A 39 -0.11 -5.51 0.51
C HIS A 39 0.77 -4.78 -0.51
N ASN A 40 2.05 -5.16 -0.59
CA ASN A 40 3.01 -4.51 -1.48
C ASN A 40 2.58 -4.62 -2.95
N LEU A 41 2.22 -5.82 -3.41
CA LEU A 41 1.81 -6.01 -4.80
C LEU A 41 0.54 -5.21 -5.12
N HIS A 42 -0.45 -5.20 -4.22
CA HIS A 42 -1.66 -4.41 -4.41
C HIS A 42 -1.35 -2.92 -4.51
N TYR A 43 -0.50 -2.40 -3.60
CA TYR A 43 -0.06 -1.01 -3.61
C TYR A 43 0.64 -0.62 -4.91
N TYR A 44 1.62 -1.42 -5.36
CA TYR A 44 2.33 -1.16 -6.61
C TYR A 44 1.39 -1.19 -7.82
N LEU A 45 0.48 -2.16 -7.89
CA LEU A 45 -0.48 -2.25 -8.98
C LEU A 45 -1.44 -1.06 -9.00
N GLN A 46 -1.86 -0.58 -7.82
CA GLN A 46 -2.72 0.61 -7.71
C GLN A 46 -2.02 1.87 -8.21
N ILE A 47 -0.77 2.10 -7.81
CA ILE A 47 0.03 3.24 -8.33
C ILE A 47 0.15 3.20 -9.84
N MET A 48 0.43 2.01 -10.38
CA MET A 48 0.57 1.85 -11.83
C MET A 48 -0.76 2.08 -12.55
N GLN A 49 -1.90 1.75 -11.93
CA GLN A 49 -3.22 2.07 -12.45
C GLN A 49 -3.47 3.58 -12.44
N GLU A 50 -3.30 4.24 -11.30
CA GLU A 50 -3.49 5.70 -11.17
C GLU A 50 -2.60 6.48 -12.13
N MET A 51 -1.37 6.01 -12.35
CA MET A 51 -0.45 6.58 -13.33
C MET A 51 -0.97 6.45 -14.77
N ARG A 52 -1.47 5.27 -15.15
CA ARG A 52 -2.07 5.06 -16.48
C ARG A 52 -3.29 5.96 -16.68
N ASP A 53 -4.19 6.00 -15.69
CA ASP A 53 -5.39 6.84 -15.73
C ASP A 53 -5.03 8.32 -15.87
N ALA A 54 -3.98 8.78 -15.19
CA ALA A 54 -3.50 10.16 -15.29
C ALA A 54 -2.85 10.47 -16.65
N ILE A 55 -2.19 9.50 -17.28
CA ILE A 55 -1.66 9.65 -18.65
C ILE A 55 -2.82 9.78 -19.64
N ASP A 56 -3.82 8.90 -19.56
CA ASP A 56 -4.99 8.91 -20.44
C ASP A 56 -5.80 10.21 -20.30
N ALA A 57 -5.85 10.77 -19.10
CA ALA A 57 -6.50 12.06 -18.82
C ALA A 57 -5.64 13.29 -19.16
N GLY A 58 -4.38 13.14 -19.59
CA GLY A 58 -3.45 14.25 -19.80
C GLY A 58 -3.04 14.99 -18.52
N GLN A 59 -3.18 14.33 -17.35
CA GLN A 59 -2.97 14.89 -16.01
C GLN A 59 -1.76 14.28 -15.28
N PHE A 60 -0.87 13.59 -15.99
CA PHE A 60 0.26 12.88 -15.38
C PHE A 60 1.17 13.78 -14.52
N GLN A 61 1.43 15.02 -14.95
CA GLN A 61 2.25 15.96 -14.16
C GLN A 61 1.61 16.29 -12.80
N ALA A 62 0.29 16.48 -12.75
CA ALA A 62 -0.44 16.74 -11.52
C ALA A 62 -0.43 15.51 -10.60
N PHE A 63 -0.58 14.31 -11.18
CA PHE A 63 -0.42 13.04 -10.46
C PHE A 63 0.96 12.93 -9.82
N ALA A 64 2.05 13.17 -10.58
CA ALA A 64 3.41 13.06 -10.07
C ALA A 64 3.69 14.01 -8.90
N ILE A 65 3.26 15.27 -9.01
CA ILE A 65 3.40 16.26 -7.93
C ILE A 65 2.67 15.78 -6.65
N ARG A 66 1.41 15.35 -6.79
CA ARG A 66 0.62 14.84 -5.66
C ARG A 66 1.29 13.62 -5.03
N PHE A 67 1.67 12.64 -5.84
CA PHE A 67 2.31 11.41 -5.41
C PHE A 67 3.60 11.65 -4.60
N HIS A 68 4.45 12.57 -5.06
CA HIS A 68 5.66 12.93 -4.31
C HIS A 68 5.36 13.70 -3.02
N ALA A 69 4.35 14.58 -3.02
CA ALA A 69 3.94 15.33 -1.84
C ALA A 69 3.31 14.44 -0.76
N GLU A 70 2.58 13.39 -1.14
CA GLU A 70 1.99 12.42 -0.20
C GLU A 70 3.07 11.55 0.46
N ARG A 71 4.09 11.13 -0.29
CA ARG A 71 5.18 10.30 0.27
C ARG A 71 6.17 11.05 1.14
N SER A 72 6.38 12.34 0.89
CA SER A 72 7.26 13.16 1.75
C SER A 72 6.65 13.43 3.12
N ARG A 73 5.32 13.32 3.26
CA ARG A 73 4.62 13.45 4.55
C ARG A 73 4.76 12.22 5.45
N GLY A 74 5.31 11.13 4.93
CA GLY A 74 5.42 9.86 5.65
C GLY A 74 4.08 9.15 5.70
N VAL A 75 4.08 7.90 5.24
CA VAL A 75 3.14 6.88 5.73
C VAL A 75 3.67 6.38 7.08
#